data_AF-A0A9Q8PMK2-F1
#
_entry.id   AF-A0A9Q8PMK2-F1
#
_cell.length_a   1.000
_cell.length_b   1.000
_cell.length_c   1.000
_cell.angle_alpha   90.00
_cell.angle_beta   90.00
_cell.angle_gamma   90.00
#
_symmetry.space_group_name_H-M   'P 1'
#
loop_
_entity.id
_entity.type
_entity.pdbx_description
1 polymer ?
#
loop_
_entity_poly.entity_id
_entity_poly.type
_entity_poly.pdbx_seq_one_letter_code
_entity_poly.pdbx_strand_id
1 'polypeptide(L)'
;MISANASSERPWVTLVMDGATSVRHYGMMSQALQANATAIFANDLQRSEVRTHATKMYLDTIRRLQLSLRSPRWNDPIVMHTCMIVTLFEVIQSNNPAAAYPHIRGLAHLIEQKGPHTFVSGLEHRTFRYYRINLFLMNLHDRRPSFLAEEKWKTIPFSEDCQPKTILEALVDILVEIPGVLAAIEAMKTGQLGHYALVQKGLELAYWVRRLVYDLESWKEAYIWTYPTICTTPRLHSLSLLELCTLSTELIPYKHNLSEALNCYAAAHLILARLAHGMAEKSWLVGTVLRQPHSLHDLVAAITIISERHISDANTEMVSMMVTGFSLRVAQSTEEVQDPVLFQSIQKLLARINREMGRRYNINYSVPKDTQRIEV
;
A
#
# COMPACT_ATOMS: atom_id res chain seq x y z
N MET A 1 -0.42 -28.38 23.82
CA MET A 1 0.10 -27.00 24.00
C MET A 1 0.66 -26.53 22.67
N ILE A 2 -0.18 -25.93 21.85
CA ILE A 2 0.24 -25.25 20.61
C ILE A 2 0.77 -23.89 21.06
N SER A 3 2.02 -23.59 20.75
CA SER A 3 2.69 -22.37 21.18
C SER A 3 1.95 -21.15 20.66
N ALA A 4 1.76 -20.18 21.56
CA ALA A 4 1.17 -18.87 21.31
C ALA A 4 2.11 -17.96 20.49
N ASN A 5 2.55 -18.45 19.33
CA ASN A 5 3.32 -17.71 18.33
C ASN A 5 2.60 -17.74 16.97
N ALA A 6 1.26 -17.86 16.97
CA ALA A 6 0.46 -17.54 15.80
C ALA A 6 0.69 -16.05 15.51
N SER A 7 1.26 -15.74 14.35
CA SER A 7 1.58 -14.38 13.96
C SER A 7 0.35 -13.49 14.16
N SER A 8 0.51 -12.41 14.91
CA SER A 8 -0.48 -11.36 15.08
C SER A 8 -0.80 -10.63 13.77
N GLU A 9 -0.32 -11.12 12.63
CA GLU A 9 -0.17 -10.34 11.41
C GLU A 9 -1.48 -10.24 10.63
N ARG A 10 -2.37 -11.24 10.63
CA ARG A 10 -3.60 -11.18 9.82
C ARG A 10 -4.77 -11.98 10.38
N PRO A 11 -5.55 -11.44 11.32
CA PRO A 11 -6.76 -12.11 11.82
C PRO A 11 -7.79 -12.39 10.71
N TRP A 12 -7.74 -11.71 9.56
CA TRP A 12 -8.66 -11.98 8.45
C TRP A 12 -8.42 -13.34 7.77
N VAL A 13 -7.17 -13.83 7.67
CA VAL A 13 -6.89 -15.12 7.02
C VAL A 13 -7.46 -16.26 7.84
N THR A 14 -7.21 -16.25 9.16
CA THR A 14 -7.76 -17.26 10.07
C THR A 14 -9.28 -17.24 10.04
N LEU A 15 -9.90 -16.07 10.03
CA LEU A 15 -11.36 -15.95 9.96
C LEU A 15 -11.96 -16.31 8.60
N VAL A 16 -11.27 -16.02 7.50
CA VAL A 16 -11.67 -16.47 6.16
C VAL A 16 -11.57 -17.99 6.08
N MET A 17 -10.54 -18.59 6.69
CA MET A 17 -10.39 -20.05 6.78
C MET A 17 -11.47 -20.68 7.67
N ASP A 18 -11.76 -20.09 8.84
CA ASP A 18 -12.85 -20.52 9.72
C ASP A 18 -14.22 -20.39 9.02
N GLY A 19 -14.43 -19.30 8.30
CA GLY A 19 -15.62 -19.08 7.48
C GLY A 19 -15.75 -20.09 6.34
N ALA A 20 -14.66 -20.39 5.64
CA ALA A 20 -14.62 -21.29 4.48
C ALA A 20 -14.76 -22.77 4.86
N THR A 21 -14.36 -23.13 6.08
CA THR A 21 -14.48 -24.49 6.61
C THR A 21 -15.80 -24.71 7.35
N SER A 22 -16.56 -23.65 7.65
CA SER A 22 -17.90 -23.77 8.24
C SER A 22 -18.88 -24.45 7.28
N VAL A 23 -19.64 -25.42 7.79
CA VAL A 23 -20.60 -26.25 7.02
C VAL A 23 -21.68 -25.41 6.29
N ARG A 24 -21.95 -24.17 6.75
CA ARG A 24 -22.91 -23.26 6.14
C ARG A 24 -22.41 -22.53 4.88
N HIS A 25 -21.09 -22.55 4.62
CA HIS A 25 -20.47 -21.81 3.51
C HIS A 25 -19.54 -22.68 2.65
N TYR A 26 -19.80 -24.00 2.58
CA TYR A 26 -19.20 -24.89 1.57
C TYR A 26 -19.59 -24.40 0.17
N GLY A 27 -18.79 -23.48 -0.38
CA GLY A 27 -19.23 -22.59 -1.45
C GLY A 27 -18.08 -21.83 -2.11
N MET A 28 -18.43 -20.78 -2.83
CA MET A 28 -17.54 -19.98 -3.71
C MET A 28 -16.21 -19.59 -3.06
N MET A 29 -16.23 -19.21 -1.77
CA MET A 29 -15.04 -18.80 -1.01
C MET A 29 -14.03 -19.95 -0.81
N SER A 30 -14.51 -21.16 -0.50
CA SER A 30 -13.66 -22.34 -0.35
C SER A 30 -13.01 -22.74 -1.67
N GLN A 31 -13.76 -22.67 -2.78
CA GLN A 31 -13.22 -22.91 -4.12
C GLN A 31 -12.15 -21.88 -4.51
N ALA A 32 -12.34 -20.61 -4.14
CA ALA A 32 -11.34 -19.56 -4.34
C ALA A 32 -10.03 -19.85 -3.57
N LEU A 33 -10.14 -20.26 -2.31
CA LEU A 33 -8.99 -20.64 -1.49
C LEU A 33 -8.26 -21.86 -2.05
N GLN A 34 -9.01 -22.88 -2.48
CA GLN A 34 -8.43 -24.07 -3.11
C GLN A 34 -7.73 -23.73 -4.43
N ALA A 35 -8.27 -22.80 -5.22
CA ALA A 35 -7.61 -22.31 -6.43
C ALA A 35 -6.26 -21.66 -6.12
N ASN A 36 -6.19 -20.81 -5.09
CA ASN A 36 -4.93 -20.20 -4.63
C ASN A 36 -3.94 -21.25 -4.12
N ALA A 37 -4.38 -22.15 -3.25
CA ALA A 37 -3.52 -23.21 -2.70
C ALA A 37 -2.98 -24.12 -3.80
N THR A 38 -3.82 -24.48 -4.77
CA THR A 38 -3.45 -25.32 -5.91
C THR A 38 -2.52 -24.57 -6.87
N ALA A 39 -2.68 -23.25 -7.03
CA ALA A 39 -1.76 -22.41 -7.81
C ALA A 39 -0.36 -22.35 -7.16
N ILE A 40 -0.30 -22.16 -5.84
CA ILE A 40 0.96 -22.20 -5.08
C ILE A 40 1.61 -23.58 -5.20
N PHE A 41 0.84 -24.66 -5.02
CA PHE A 41 1.37 -26.01 -5.16
C PHE A 41 1.84 -26.34 -6.59
N ALA A 42 1.11 -25.86 -7.61
CA ALA A 42 1.52 -26.00 -9.01
C ALA A 42 2.84 -25.28 -9.30
N ASN A 43 3.03 -24.12 -8.67
CA ASN A 43 4.24 -23.34 -8.73
C ASN A 43 5.41 -24.06 -8.05
N ASP A 44 5.22 -24.56 -6.83
CA ASP A 44 6.25 -25.29 -6.08
C ASP A 44 6.73 -26.56 -6.81
N LEU A 45 5.78 -27.31 -7.38
CA LEU A 45 6.09 -28.54 -8.12
C LEU A 45 6.46 -28.31 -9.59
N GLN A 46 6.34 -27.08 -10.10
CA GLN A 46 6.53 -26.75 -11.51
C GLN A 46 5.69 -27.62 -12.47
N ARG A 47 4.44 -27.92 -12.10
CA ARG A 47 3.52 -28.81 -12.87
C ARG A 47 2.44 -28.04 -13.62
N SER A 48 2.45 -28.12 -14.95
CA SER A 48 1.53 -27.38 -15.82
C SER A 48 0.09 -27.89 -15.74
N GLU A 49 -0.13 -29.18 -15.48
CA GLU A 49 -1.46 -29.78 -15.35
C GLU A 49 -2.16 -29.27 -14.09
N VAL A 50 -1.41 -29.18 -12.98
CA VAL A 50 -1.91 -28.65 -11.70
C VAL A 50 -2.22 -27.15 -11.84
N ARG A 51 -1.38 -26.40 -12.57
CA ARG A 51 -1.63 -24.98 -12.88
C ARG A 51 -2.92 -24.80 -13.69
N THR A 52 -3.13 -25.68 -14.69
CA THR A 52 -4.35 -25.69 -15.49
C THR A 52 -5.57 -25.99 -14.64
N HIS A 53 -5.46 -26.93 -13.69
CA HIS A 53 -6.54 -27.23 -12.74
C HIS A 53 -6.85 -26.03 -11.83
N ALA A 54 -5.84 -25.40 -11.23
CA ALA A 54 -6.01 -24.18 -10.42
C ALA A 54 -6.72 -23.07 -11.21
N THR A 55 -6.33 -22.87 -12.46
CA THR A 55 -6.93 -21.88 -13.37
C THR A 55 -8.40 -22.18 -13.66
N LYS A 56 -8.76 -23.44 -13.88
CA LYS A 56 -10.18 -23.84 -14.05
C LYS A 56 -11.01 -23.51 -12.82
N MET A 57 -10.51 -23.85 -11.62
CA MET A 57 -11.19 -23.54 -10.36
C MET A 57 -11.38 -22.04 -10.15
N TYR A 58 -10.35 -21.25 -10.46
CA TYR A 58 -10.40 -19.80 -10.43
C TYR A 58 -11.47 -19.25 -11.39
N LEU A 59 -11.45 -19.66 -12.66
CA LEU A 59 -12.42 -19.20 -13.66
C LEU A 59 -13.87 -19.57 -13.28
N ASP A 60 -14.09 -20.75 -12.72
CA ASP A 60 -15.40 -21.16 -12.22
C ASP A 60 -15.86 -20.31 -11.02
N THR A 61 -14.92 -19.95 -10.13
CA THR A 61 -15.18 -19.03 -9.01
C THR A 61 -15.59 -17.66 -9.54
N ILE A 62 -14.88 -17.10 -10.52
CA ILE A 62 -15.20 -15.82 -11.15
C ILE A 62 -16.59 -15.85 -11.80
N ARG A 63 -16.96 -16.93 -12.51
CA ARG A 63 -18.30 -17.08 -13.09
C ARG A 63 -19.40 -17.02 -12.03
N ARG A 64 -19.23 -17.75 -10.92
CA ARG A 64 -20.19 -17.74 -9.80
C ARG A 64 -20.25 -16.36 -9.14
N LEU A 65 -19.11 -15.70 -8.98
CA LEU A 65 -19.01 -14.36 -8.42
C LEU A 65 -19.78 -13.35 -9.27
N GLN A 66 -19.62 -13.40 -10.60
CA GLN A 66 -20.36 -12.57 -11.55
C GLN A 66 -21.87 -12.77 -11.45
N LEU A 67 -22.34 -14.01 -11.24
CA LEU A 67 -23.76 -14.28 -11.03
C LEU A 67 -24.27 -13.66 -9.72
N SER A 68 -23.52 -13.78 -8.62
CA SER A 68 -23.87 -13.15 -7.35
C SER A 68 -23.91 -11.62 -7.45
N LEU A 69 -22.94 -11.01 -8.13
CA LEU A 69 -22.85 -9.56 -8.36
C LEU A 69 -24.01 -9.01 -9.19
N ARG A 70 -24.58 -9.81 -10.09
CA ARG A 70 -25.77 -9.44 -10.91
C ARG A 70 -27.10 -9.66 -10.20
N SER A 71 -27.07 -10.22 -8.99
CA SER A 71 -28.26 -10.52 -8.20
C SER A 71 -28.38 -9.55 -7.02
N PRO A 72 -29.56 -9.47 -6.36
CA PRO A 72 -29.70 -8.74 -5.10
C PRO A 72 -28.77 -9.23 -3.97
N ARG A 73 -28.08 -10.37 -4.14
CA ARG A 73 -27.12 -10.93 -3.17
C ARG A 73 -25.71 -10.35 -3.29
N TRP A 74 -25.47 -9.34 -4.13
CA TRP A 74 -24.14 -8.69 -4.24
C TRP A 74 -23.62 -8.17 -2.89
N ASN A 75 -24.52 -7.82 -1.97
CA ASN A 75 -24.19 -7.30 -0.64
C ASN A 75 -23.83 -8.41 0.38
N ASP A 76 -23.92 -9.69 0.01
CA ASP A 76 -23.49 -10.80 0.88
C ASP A 76 -21.99 -10.68 1.19
N PRO A 77 -21.57 -10.74 2.47
CA PRO A 77 -20.16 -10.72 2.84
C PRO A 77 -19.31 -11.73 2.05
N ILE A 78 -19.83 -12.91 1.74
CA ILE A 78 -19.13 -13.95 0.98
C ILE A 78 -18.64 -13.43 -0.38
N VAL A 79 -19.42 -12.59 -1.06
CA VAL A 79 -19.06 -12.02 -2.37
C VAL A 79 -17.79 -11.18 -2.24
N MET A 80 -17.77 -10.27 -1.26
CA MET A 80 -16.61 -9.41 -0.99
C MET A 80 -15.37 -10.23 -0.62
N HIS A 81 -15.50 -11.18 0.31
CA HIS A 81 -14.39 -12.04 0.73
C HIS A 81 -13.87 -12.91 -0.43
N THR A 82 -14.77 -13.40 -1.28
CA THR A 82 -14.37 -14.14 -2.48
C THR A 82 -13.60 -13.23 -3.44
N CYS A 83 -14.04 -11.99 -3.70
CA CYS A 83 -13.30 -11.00 -4.51
C CYS A 83 -11.87 -10.80 -3.99
N MET A 84 -11.69 -10.74 -2.68
CA MET A 84 -10.37 -10.59 -2.07
C MET A 84 -9.48 -11.81 -2.34
N ILE A 85 -10.02 -13.01 -2.13
CA ILE A 85 -9.28 -14.25 -2.30
C ILE A 85 -8.90 -14.45 -3.76
N VAL A 86 -9.77 -14.13 -4.71
CA VAL A 86 -9.45 -14.23 -6.15
C VAL A 86 -8.45 -13.16 -6.60
N THR A 87 -8.37 -12.02 -5.91
CA THR A 87 -7.29 -11.03 -6.14
C THR A 87 -5.92 -11.66 -5.88
N LEU A 88 -5.79 -12.48 -4.83
CA LEU A 88 -4.55 -13.18 -4.50
C LEU A 88 -4.16 -14.18 -5.61
N PHE A 89 -5.12 -14.78 -6.30
CA PHE A 89 -4.84 -15.69 -7.42
C PHE A 89 -4.07 -14.98 -8.53
N GLU A 90 -4.49 -13.77 -8.89
CA GLU A 90 -3.80 -12.97 -9.90
C GLU A 90 -2.39 -12.62 -9.44
N VAL A 91 -2.19 -12.31 -8.16
CA VAL A 91 -0.86 -12.02 -7.62
C VAL A 91 0.04 -13.26 -7.69
N ILE A 92 -0.47 -14.46 -7.42
CA ILE A 92 0.28 -15.73 -7.46
C ILE A 92 0.64 -16.14 -8.90
N GLN A 93 -0.26 -15.94 -9.86
CA GLN A 93 -0.13 -16.49 -11.21
C GLN A 93 0.41 -15.48 -12.23
N SER A 94 0.21 -14.19 -12.00
CA SER A 94 0.63 -13.14 -12.93
C SER A 94 2.06 -12.70 -12.67
N ASN A 95 2.82 -12.56 -13.76
CA ASN A 95 4.12 -11.89 -13.75
C ASN A 95 3.99 -10.35 -13.83
N ASN A 96 2.75 -9.84 -13.86
CA ASN A 96 2.44 -8.42 -13.86
C ASN A 96 1.71 -8.06 -12.54
N PRO A 97 2.30 -7.24 -11.66
CA PRO A 97 1.65 -6.79 -10.42
C PRO A 97 0.33 -6.07 -10.68
N ALA A 98 0.19 -5.40 -11.83
CA ALA A 98 -1.04 -4.68 -12.19
C ALA A 98 -2.21 -5.61 -12.55
N ALA A 99 -1.99 -6.92 -12.71
CA ALA A 99 -3.07 -7.88 -12.98
C ALA A 99 -4.08 -8.00 -11.83
N ALA A 100 -3.67 -7.65 -10.61
CA ALA A 100 -4.57 -7.61 -9.45
C ALA A 100 -5.46 -6.35 -9.42
N TYR A 101 -5.08 -5.27 -10.11
CA TYR A 101 -5.78 -3.98 -10.03
C TYR A 101 -7.25 -4.01 -10.47
N PRO A 102 -7.66 -4.75 -11.52
CA PRO A 102 -9.08 -4.90 -11.85
C PRO A 102 -9.92 -5.45 -10.69
N HIS A 103 -9.41 -6.46 -9.96
CA HIS A 103 -10.12 -7.01 -8.79
C HIS A 103 -10.09 -6.07 -7.60
N ILE A 104 -8.96 -5.42 -7.34
CA ILE A 104 -8.85 -4.41 -6.27
C ILE A 104 -9.82 -3.26 -6.53
N ARG A 105 -10.00 -2.84 -7.78
CA ARG A 105 -10.99 -1.82 -8.18
C ARG A 105 -12.42 -2.30 -8.02
N GLY A 106 -12.73 -3.53 -8.42
CA GLY A 106 -14.03 -4.13 -8.19
C GLY A 106 -14.37 -4.18 -6.68
N LEU A 107 -13.39 -4.55 -5.86
CA LEU A 107 -13.52 -4.55 -4.40
C LEU A 107 -13.69 -3.13 -3.84
N ALA A 108 -12.93 -2.15 -4.36
CA ALA A 108 -13.08 -0.74 -4.00
C ALA A 108 -14.53 -0.28 -4.20
N HIS A 109 -15.13 -0.60 -5.34
CA HIS A 109 -16.50 -0.27 -5.66
C HIS A 109 -17.50 -0.95 -4.72
N LEU A 110 -17.30 -2.23 -4.40
CA LEU A 110 -18.15 -2.94 -3.44
C LEU A 110 -18.07 -2.34 -2.03
N ILE A 111 -16.86 -1.98 -1.59
CA ILE A 111 -16.66 -1.31 -0.30
C ILE A 111 -17.40 0.02 -0.31
N GLU A 112 -17.19 0.85 -1.32
CA GLU A 112 -17.83 2.16 -1.44
C GLU A 112 -19.36 2.06 -1.43
N GLN A 113 -19.93 1.11 -2.19
CA GLN A 113 -21.39 0.86 -2.25
C GLN A 113 -21.97 0.38 -0.91
N LYS A 114 -21.22 -0.40 -0.13
CA LYS A 114 -21.64 -0.86 1.21
C LYS A 114 -21.66 0.27 2.24
N GLY A 115 -20.92 1.35 1.99
CA GLY A 115 -20.80 2.48 2.90
C GLY A 115 -20.00 2.17 4.17
N PRO A 116 -19.50 3.21 4.86
CA PRO A 116 -18.54 3.06 5.96
C PRO A 116 -19.13 2.35 7.20
N HIS A 117 -20.44 2.48 7.45
CA HIS A 117 -21.11 1.83 8.58
C HIS A 117 -21.07 0.30 8.54
N THR A 118 -20.91 -0.29 7.36
CA THR A 118 -20.77 -1.75 7.20
C THR A 118 -19.44 -2.26 7.78
N PHE A 119 -18.46 -1.39 7.96
CA PHE A 119 -17.08 -1.75 8.28
C PHE A 119 -16.66 -1.37 9.71
N VAL A 120 -17.61 -1.26 10.64
CA VAL A 120 -17.34 -0.91 12.04
C VAL A 120 -16.95 -2.11 12.92
N SER A 121 -17.33 -3.32 12.55
CA SER A 121 -16.97 -4.51 13.34
C SER A 121 -16.85 -5.78 12.49
N GLY A 122 -16.55 -6.90 13.13
CA GLY A 122 -16.60 -8.21 12.49
C GLY A 122 -15.50 -8.45 11.45
N LEU A 123 -15.79 -9.35 10.50
CA LEU A 123 -14.85 -9.72 9.45
C LEU A 123 -14.71 -8.57 8.44
N GLU A 124 -15.80 -7.86 8.16
CA GLU A 124 -15.86 -6.70 7.28
C GLU A 124 -14.88 -5.62 7.73
N HIS A 125 -14.90 -5.22 9.01
CA HIS A 125 -13.95 -4.24 9.54
C HIS A 125 -12.49 -4.64 9.34
N ARG A 126 -12.15 -5.91 9.64
CA ARG A 126 -10.77 -6.43 9.46
C ARG A 126 -10.36 -6.49 7.99
N THR A 127 -11.28 -6.89 7.13
CA THR A 127 -11.12 -6.85 5.67
C THR A 127 -10.85 -5.44 5.18
N PHE A 128 -11.67 -4.48 5.60
CA PHE A 128 -11.53 -3.08 5.24
C PHE A 128 -10.16 -2.56 5.63
N ARG A 129 -9.75 -2.75 6.89
CA ARG A 129 -8.43 -2.39 7.43
C ARG A 129 -7.29 -2.90 6.58
N TYR A 130 -7.32 -4.19 6.23
CA TYR A 130 -6.29 -4.81 5.38
C TYR A 130 -6.23 -4.21 3.96
N TYR A 131 -7.37 -3.91 3.35
CA TYR A 131 -7.41 -3.43 1.98
C TYR A 131 -7.09 -1.94 1.82
N ARG A 132 -7.11 -1.13 2.88
CA ARG A 132 -6.86 0.33 2.77
C ARG A 132 -5.53 0.64 2.10
N ILE A 133 -4.45 -0.05 2.49
CA ILE A 133 -3.13 0.14 1.88
C ILE A 133 -3.08 -0.31 0.41
N ASN A 134 -3.74 -1.43 0.08
CA ASN A 134 -3.83 -1.93 -1.29
C ASN A 134 -4.62 -0.97 -2.20
N LEU A 135 -5.72 -0.42 -1.69
CA LEU A 135 -6.52 0.59 -2.39
C LEU A 135 -5.73 1.88 -2.61
N PHE A 136 -4.96 2.32 -1.60
CA PHE A 136 -4.04 3.45 -1.75
C PHE A 136 -3.03 3.19 -2.88
N LEU A 137 -2.31 2.06 -2.84
CA LEU A 137 -1.29 1.73 -3.84
C LEU A 137 -1.87 1.69 -5.26
N MET A 138 -3.05 1.09 -5.44
CA MET A 138 -3.76 1.07 -6.73
C MET A 138 -4.15 2.48 -7.19
N ASN A 139 -4.79 3.28 -6.33
CA ASN A 139 -5.22 4.63 -6.68
C ASN A 139 -4.05 5.55 -6.99
N LEU A 140 -2.92 5.36 -6.29
CA LEU A 140 -1.71 6.10 -6.55
C LEU A 140 -1.09 5.72 -7.90
N HIS A 141 -1.02 4.43 -8.22
CA HIS A 141 -0.59 3.94 -9.54
C HIS A 141 -1.45 4.53 -10.66
N ASP A 142 -2.77 4.56 -10.47
CA ASP A 142 -3.71 5.06 -11.47
C ASP A 142 -3.81 6.60 -11.49
N ARG A 143 -3.17 7.29 -10.54
CA ARG A 143 -3.34 8.73 -10.24
C ARG A 143 -4.82 9.13 -10.16
N ARG A 144 -5.59 8.38 -9.39
CA ARG A 144 -7.04 8.60 -9.21
C ARG A 144 -7.37 8.94 -7.76
N PRO A 145 -8.23 9.93 -7.50
CA PRO A 145 -8.72 10.19 -6.15
C PRO A 145 -9.34 8.93 -5.53
N SER A 146 -9.16 8.78 -4.23
CA SER A 146 -9.67 7.65 -3.46
C SER A 146 -10.90 8.06 -2.65
N PHE A 147 -11.97 7.28 -2.65
CA PHE A 147 -13.10 7.50 -1.72
C PHE A 147 -12.66 7.42 -0.25
N LEU A 148 -11.57 6.71 0.04
CA LEU A 148 -10.98 6.64 1.39
C LEU A 148 -10.46 7.99 1.89
N ALA A 149 -10.28 8.97 1.01
CA ALA A 149 -9.89 10.33 1.38
C ALA A 149 -11.04 11.10 2.06
N GLU A 150 -12.30 10.68 1.92
CA GLU A 150 -13.41 11.32 2.61
C GLU A 150 -13.38 11.03 4.11
N GLU A 151 -13.69 12.03 4.93
CA GLU A 151 -13.61 11.96 6.40
C GLU A 151 -14.41 10.80 6.99
N LYS A 152 -15.58 10.49 6.42
CA LYS A 152 -16.44 9.38 6.84
C LYS A 152 -15.75 8.02 6.79
N TRP A 153 -14.80 7.82 5.87
CA TRP A 153 -14.03 6.58 5.73
C TRP A 153 -12.81 6.49 6.65
N LYS A 154 -12.36 7.63 7.16
CA LYS A 154 -11.28 7.74 8.16
C LYS A 154 -11.80 7.62 9.59
N THR A 155 -13.06 7.98 9.83
CA THR A 155 -13.65 8.06 11.18
C THR A 155 -14.61 6.93 11.50
N ILE A 156 -15.68 6.74 10.71
CA ILE A 156 -16.78 5.82 11.05
C ILE A 156 -16.30 4.37 11.24
N PRO A 157 -15.45 3.77 10.37
CA PRO A 157 -14.95 2.43 10.60
C PRO A 157 -14.09 2.28 11.86
N PHE A 158 -13.62 3.39 12.44
CA PHE A 158 -12.73 3.45 13.61
C PHE A 158 -13.35 4.25 14.77
N SER A 159 -14.68 4.20 14.92
CA SER A 159 -15.39 4.82 16.05
C SER A 159 -14.93 4.27 17.40
N GLU A 160 -15.23 4.96 18.51
CA GLU A 160 -14.67 4.69 19.85
C GLU A 160 -14.77 3.22 20.32
N ASP A 161 -15.81 2.49 19.92
CA ASP A 161 -15.99 1.06 20.25
C ASP A 161 -15.06 0.09 19.47
N CYS A 162 -14.27 0.61 18.54
CA CYS A 162 -13.41 -0.18 17.65
C CYS A 162 -11.96 -0.25 18.14
N GLN A 163 -11.23 -1.24 17.65
CA GLN A 163 -9.78 -1.32 17.88
C GLN A 163 -9.08 -0.11 17.26
N PRO A 164 -8.17 0.58 17.99
CA PRO A 164 -7.49 1.77 17.49
C PRO A 164 -6.70 1.47 16.21
N LYS A 165 -6.49 2.51 15.40
CA LYS A 165 -5.63 2.42 14.21
C LYS A 165 -4.21 2.04 14.62
N THR A 166 -3.62 1.14 13.86
CA THR A 166 -2.17 0.92 13.91
C THR A 166 -1.45 2.14 13.36
N ILE A 167 -0.14 2.22 13.61
CA ILE A 167 0.73 3.28 13.10
C ILE A 167 0.62 3.48 11.58
N LEU A 168 0.59 2.38 10.82
CA LEU A 168 0.43 2.43 9.37
C LEU A 168 -0.98 2.85 8.95
N GLU A 169 -2.03 2.39 9.64
CA GLU A 169 -3.40 2.77 9.29
C GLU A 169 -3.69 4.25 9.52
N ALA A 170 -3.11 4.83 10.57
CA ALA A 170 -3.15 6.26 10.80
C ALA A 170 -2.38 7.04 9.72
N LEU A 171 -1.24 6.50 9.25
CA LEU A 171 -0.51 7.10 8.13
C LEU A 171 -1.33 7.04 6.83
N VAL A 172 -1.98 5.90 6.56
CA VAL A 172 -2.80 5.68 5.36
C VAL A 172 -3.93 6.70 5.25
N ASP A 173 -4.48 7.21 6.35
CA ASP A 173 -5.47 8.31 6.34
C ASP A 173 -4.95 9.58 5.62
N ILE A 174 -3.63 9.81 5.67
CA ILE A 174 -2.96 10.92 5.00
C ILE A 174 -2.60 10.50 3.56
N LEU A 175 -2.05 9.30 3.38
CA LEU A 175 -1.57 8.81 2.08
C LEU A 175 -2.66 8.74 1.02
N VAL A 176 -3.89 8.37 1.39
CA VAL A 176 -5.02 8.25 0.45
C VAL A 176 -5.41 9.56 -0.24
N GLU A 177 -4.91 10.70 0.24
CA GLU A 177 -5.12 12.00 -0.40
C GLU A 177 -4.13 12.31 -1.52
N ILE A 178 -2.92 11.75 -1.48
CA ILE A 178 -1.84 11.98 -2.46
C ILE A 178 -2.29 11.67 -3.90
N PRO A 179 -3.01 10.56 -4.18
CA PRO A 179 -3.53 10.32 -5.53
C PRO A 179 -4.43 11.44 -6.07
N GLY A 180 -5.17 12.13 -5.20
CA GLY A 180 -6.01 13.28 -5.57
C GLY A 180 -5.19 14.50 -5.97
N VAL A 181 -4.08 14.75 -5.27
CA VAL A 181 -3.11 15.80 -5.63
C VAL A 181 -2.53 15.55 -7.03
N LEU A 182 -2.09 14.31 -7.29
CA LEU A 182 -1.54 13.93 -8.60
C LEU A 182 -2.59 14.07 -9.72
N ALA A 183 -3.83 13.65 -9.47
CA ALA A 183 -4.93 13.80 -10.42
C ALA A 183 -5.22 15.28 -10.74
N ALA A 184 -5.20 16.15 -9.72
CA ALA A 184 -5.42 17.58 -9.90
C ALA A 184 -4.33 18.24 -10.75
N ILE A 185 -3.07 17.82 -10.57
CA ILE A 185 -1.93 18.26 -11.40
C ILE A 185 -2.14 17.87 -12.86
N GLU A 186 -2.50 16.62 -13.11
CA GLU A 186 -2.71 16.10 -14.47
C GLU A 186 -3.87 16.83 -15.16
N ALA A 187 -4.96 17.08 -14.44
CA ALA A 187 -6.09 17.87 -14.93
C ALA A 187 -5.72 19.31 -15.26
N MET A 188 -4.76 19.92 -14.53
CA MET A 188 -4.25 21.26 -14.88
C MET A 188 -3.35 21.25 -16.10
N LYS A 189 -2.53 20.20 -16.31
CA LYS A 189 -1.66 20.08 -17.50
C LYS A 189 -2.47 19.89 -18.78
N THR A 190 -3.56 19.13 -18.71
CA THR A 190 -4.39 18.75 -19.88
C THR A 190 -5.56 19.70 -20.13
N GLY A 191 -5.98 20.46 -19.11
CA GLY A 191 -7.12 21.37 -19.20
C GLY A 191 -6.82 22.67 -19.95
N GLN A 192 -7.80 23.15 -20.72
CA GLN A 192 -7.80 24.52 -21.26
C GLN A 192 -8.38 25.48 -20.21
N LEU A 193 -7.58 25.83 -19.21
CA LEU A 193 -7.95 26.80 -18.18
C LEU A 193 -7.41 28.18 -18.53
N GLY A 194 -8.21 29.22 -18.29
CA GLY A 194 -7.73 30.60 -18.37
C GLY A 194 -6.65 30.88 -17.31
N HIS A 195 -5.81 31.89 -17.55
CA HIS A 195 -4.65 32.21 -16.69
C HIS A 195 -5.02 32.37 -15.21
N TYR A 196 -6.09 33.11 -14.90
CA TYR A 196 -6.54 33.31 -13.51
C TYR A 196 -6.91 31.98 -12.82
N ALA A 197 -7.63 31.10 -13.53
CA ALA A 197 -8.02 29.80 -13.00
C ALA A 197 -6.83 28.87 -12.77
N LEU A 198 -5.79 28.95 -13.62
CA LEU A 198 -4.54 28.21 -13.44
C LEU A 198 -3.79 28.68 -12.19
N VAL A 199 -3.69 30.00 -11.98
CA VAL A 199 -3.03 30.56 -10.79
C VAL A 199 -3.78 30.14 -9.52
N GLN A 200 -5.10 30.26 -9.51
CA GLN A 200 -5.93 29.84 -8.37
C GLN A 200 -5.73 28.36 -8.04
N LYS A 201 -5.86 27.47 -9.02
CA LYS A 201 -5.66 26.02 -8.81
C LYS A 201 -4.23 25.70 -8.38
N GLY A 202 -3.23 26.43 -8.90
CA GLY A 202 -1.84 26.29 -8.47
C GLY A 202 -1.65 26.62 -6.98
N LEU A 203 -2.31 27.67 -6.48
CA LEU A 203 -2.29 28.03 -5.06
C LEU A 203 -3.04 27.01 -4.19
N GLU A 204 -4.22 26.55 -4.63
CA GLU A 204 -4.97 25.49 -3.95
C GLU A 204 -4.14 24.21 -3.81
N LEU A 205 -3.45 23.83 -4.89
CA LEU A 205 -2.58 22.66 -4.90
C LEU A 205 -1.36 22.83 -4.00
N ALA A 206 -0.71 24.00 -4.02
CA ALA A 206 0.39 24.30 -3.10
C ALA A 206 -0.08 24.23 -1.64
N TYR A 207 -1.25 24.78 -1.33
CA TYR A 207 -1.83 24.63 0.01
C TYR A 207 -2.07 23.16 0.37
N TRP A 208 -2.61 22.36 -0.55
CA TRP A 208 -2.86 20.94 -0.33
C TRP A 208 -1.57 20.16 -0.06
N VAL A 209 -0.52 20.36 -0.87
CA VAL A 209 0.81 19.74 -0.66
C VAL A 209 1.38 20.16 0.69
N ARG A 210 1.34 21.46 1.04
CA ARG A 210 1.84 21.95 2.33
C ARG A 210 1.09 21.32 3.50
N ARG A 211 -0.24 21.20 3.40
CA ARG A 211 -1.05 20.55 4.44
C ARG A 211 -0.67 19.08 4.60
N LEU A 212 -0.51 18.32 3.52
CA LEU A 212 -0.10 16.92 3.62
C LEU A 212 1.30 16.76 4.23
N VAL A 213 2.25 17.64 3.90
CA VAL A 213 3.56 17.66 4.56
C VAL A 213 3.42 17.91 6.06
N TYR A 214 2.59 18.88 6.46
CA TYR A 214 2.29 19.16 7.87
C TYR A 214 1.62 17.96 8.57
N ASP A 215 0.68 17.30 7.91
CA ASP A 215 -0.04 16.13 8.46
C ASP A 215 0.93 14.95 8.65
N LEU A 216 1.87 14.73 7.72
CA LEU A 216 2.92 13.70 7.85
C LEU A 216 3.86 14.00 9.02
N GLU A 217 4.31 15.25 9.17
CA GLU A 217 5.13 15.65 10.31
C GLU A 217 4.35 15.44 11.61
N SER A 218 3.10 15.90 11.68
CA SER A 218 2.21 15.72 12.84
C SER A 218 2.01 14.23 13.20
N TRP A 219 1.88 13.37 12.19
CA TRP A 219 1.82 11.92 12.39
C TRP A 219 3.12 11.36 12.99
N LYS A 220 4.28 11.83 12.53
CA LYS A 220 5.57 11.43 13.12
C LYS A 220 5.62 11.82 14.60
N GLU A 221 5.17 13.02 14.96
CA GLU A 221 5.13 13.43 16.37
C GLU A 221 4.24 12.50 17.21
N ALA A 222 3.05 12.21 16.68
CA ALA A 222 2.02 11.48 17.40
C ALA A 222 2.34 9.99 17.55
N TYR A 223 3.02 9.38 16.57
CA TYR A 223 3.19 7.92 16.50
C TYR A 223 4.64 7.43 16.57
N ILE A 224 5.61 8.18 16.04
CA ILE A 224 7.01 7.75 16.03
C ILE A 224 7.68 8.13 17.35
N TRP A 225 7.50 9.38 17.79
CA TRP A 225 8.17 9.85 19.00
C TRP A 225 7.59 9.27 20.29
N THR A 226 6.33 8.87 20.24
CA THR A 226 5.64 8.18 21.33
C THR A 226 5.79 6.65 21.24
N TYR A 227 6.46 6.14 20.20
CA TYR A 227 6.58 4.70 19.99
C TYR A 227 7.36 4.05 21.15
N PRO A 228 6.83 3.02 21.85
CA PRO A 228 7.37 2.57 23.14
C PRO A 228 8.86 2.20 23.17
N THR A 229 9.41 1.72 22.06
CA THR A 229 10.84 1.34 21.98
C THR A 229 11.75 2.47 21.48
N ILE A 230 11.19 3.53 20.91
CA ILE A 230 11.95 4.68 20.37
C ILE A 230 11.94 5.84 21.36
N CYS A 231 10.84 6.03 22.11
CA CYS A 231 10.63 7.19 22.98
C CYS A 231 11.68 7.32 24.10
N THR A 232 12.44 6.27 24.39
CA THR A 232 13.52 6.26 25.38
C THR A 232 14.87 6.71 24.81
N THR A 233 14.98 6.94 23.49
CA THR A 233 16.23 7.33 22.84
C THR A 233 16.65 8.75 23.25
N PRO A 234 17.90 8.94 23.71
CA PRO A 234 18.42 10.27 24.05
C PRO A 234 18.38 11.21 22.85
N ARG A 235 17.91 12.44 23.05
CA ARG A 235 17.80 13.47 22.00
C ARG A 235 16.96 13.02 20.79
N LEU A 236 15.93 12.20 21.02
CA LEU A 236 15.06 11.65 19.97
C LEU A 236 14.54 12.71 18.97
N HIS A 237 14.03 13.84 19.46
CA HIS A 237 13.49 14.91 18.62
C HIS A 237 14.55 15.66 17.80
N SER A 238 15.84 15.44 18.09
CA SER A 238 16.96 16.03 17.37
C SER A 238 17.57 15.09 16.33
N LEU A 239 17.09 13.85 16.23
CA LEU A 239 17.58 12.90 15.22
C LEU A 239 17.18 13.38 13.82
N SER A 240 18.14 13.31 12.90
CA SER A 240 17.86 13.38 11.47
C SER A 240 17.00 12.19 11.03
N LEU A 241 16.40 12.29 9.84
CA LEU A 241 15.63 11.20 9.26
C LEU A 241 16.48 9.92 9.14
N LEU A 242 17.73 10.03 8.68
CA LEU A 242 18.62 8.89 8.51
C LEU A 242 18.98 8.22 9.83
N GLU A 243 19.25 9.01 10.89
CA GLU A 243 19.52 8.46 12.22
C GLU A 243 18.29 7.74 12.78
N LEU A 244 17.10 8.32 12.62
CA LEU A 244 15.84 7.70 13.03
C LEU A 244 15.59 6.38 12.28
N CYS A 245 15.78 6.36 10.96
CA CYS A 245 15.61 5.16 10.15
C CYS A 245 16.62 4.07 10.54
N THR A 246 17.88 4.44 10.72
CA THR A 246 18.95 3.53 11.18
C THR A 246 18.60 2.92 12.54
N LEU A 247 18.25 3.77 13.52
CA LEU A 247 17.79 3.33 14.84
C LEU A 247 16.64 2.33 14.73
N SER A 248 15.64 2.62 13.90
CA SER A 248 14.47 1.73 13.72
C SER A 248 14.84 0.36 13.18
N THR A 249 15.85 0.28 12.31
CA THR A 249 16.33 -0.97 11.70
C THR A 249 17.18 -1.82 12.63
N GLU A 250 17.79 -1.20 13.64
CA GLU A 250 18.65 -1.85 14.64
C GLU A 250 17.91 -2.33 15.89
N LEU A 251 16.61 -2.05 16.01
CA LEU A 251 15.81 -2.49 17.16
C LEU A 251 15.78 -4.02 17.29
N ILE A 252 15.93 -4.50 18.53
CA ILE A 252 15.86 -5.91 18.90
C ILE A 252 14.77 -6.09 19.98
N PRO A 253 13.70 -6.88 19.73
CA PRO A 253 13.37 -7.52 18.46
C PRO A 253 12.95 -6.50 17.39
N TYR A 254 13.20 -6.84 16.13
CA TYR A 254 12.89 -5.99 14.97
C TYR A 254 11.40 -5.64 14.91
N LYS A 255 11.09 -4.38 14.61
CA LYS A 255 9.72 -3.83 14.64
C LYS A 255 9.20 -3.62 13.21
N HIS A 256 8.64 -4.67 12.62
CA HIS A 256 8.14 -4.67 11.24
C HIS A 256 7.18 -3.52 10.92
N ASN A 257 6.12 -3.35 11.73
CA ASN A 257 5.09 -2.33 11.50
C ASN A 257 5.66 -0.90 11.57
N LEU A 258 6.66 -0.68 12.42
CA LEU A 258 7.34 0.61 12.53
C LEU A 258 8.16 0.89 11.27
N SER A 259 8.98 -0.07 10.83
CA SER A 259 9.78 0.08 9.61
C SER A 259 8.91 0.24 8.37
N GLU A 260 7.82 -0.52 8.25
CA GLU A 260 6.87 -0.40 7.13
C GLU A 260 6.23 1.01 7.10
N ALA A 261 5.80 1.52 8.25
CA ALA A 261 5.25 2.87 8.35
C ALA A 261 6.29 3.95 8.05
N LEU A 262 7.52 3.84 8.56
CA LEU A 262 8.61 4.77 8.24
C LEU A 262 8.98 4.75 6.75
N ASN A 263 8.93 3.58 6.10
CA ASN A 263 9.20 3.46 4.67
C ASN A 263 8.11 4.14 3.83
N CYS A 264 6.85 4.02 4.24
CA CYS A 264 5.73 4.73 3.61
C CYS A 264 5.82 6.24 3.85
N TYR A 265 6.18 6.65 5.06
CA TYR A 265 6.35 8.06 5.43
C TYR A 265 7.44 8.73 4.58
N ALA A 266 8.61 8.08 4.44
CA ALA A 266 9.68 8.57 3.59
C ALA A 266 9.28 8.64 2.11
N ALA A 267 8.58 7.62 1.58
CA ALA A 267 8.09 7.63 0.21
C ALA A 267 7.04 8.73 -0.03
N ALA A 268 6.15 8.99 0.93
CA ALA A 268 5.15 10.05 0.84
C ALA A 268 5.80 11.44 0.81
N HIS A 269 6.74 11.70 1.72
CA HIS A 269 7.54 12.92 1.69
C HIS A 269 8.31 13.07 0.39
N LEU A 270 8.86 11.98 -0.16
CA LEU A 270 9.59 12.02 -1.42
C LEU A 270 8.69 12.44 -2.59
N ILE A 271 7.47 11.88 -2.69
CA ILE A 271 6.49 12.29 -3.70
C ILE A 271 6.15 13.79 -3.53
N LEU A 272 5.81 14.22 -2.31
CA LEU A 272 5.41 15.61 -2.05
C LEU A 272 6.57 16.59 -2.27
N ALA A 273 7.80 16.20 -1.95
CA ALA A 273 8.98 17.02 -2.16
C ALA A 273 9.30 17.23 -3.64
N ARG A 274 9.16 16.18 -4.46
CA ARG A 274 9.29 16.30 -5.93
C ARG A 274 8.21 17.18 -6.53
N LEU A 275 6.97 17.02 -6.07
CA LEU A 275 5.86 17.90 -6.46
C LEU A 275 6.13 19.36 -6.09
N ALA A 276 6.60 19.61 -4.87
CA ALA A 276 6.98 20.94 -4.41
C ALA A 276 8.12 21.53 -5.25
N HIS A 277 9.12 20.73 -5.59
CA HIS A 277 10.24 21.15 -6.44
C HIS A 277 9.75 21.60 -7.82
N GLY A 278 8.95 20.77 -8.49
CA GLY A 278 8.39 21.11 -9.81
C GLY A 278 7.43 22.31 -9.79
N MET A 279 6.78 22.59 -8.66
CA MET A 279 5.98 23.82 -8.49
C MET A 279 6.86 25.05 -8.22
N ALA A 280 7.95 24.89 -7.46
CA ALA A 280 8.88 25.96 -7.12
C ALA A 280 9.63 26.49 -8.35
N GLU A 281 9.95 25.62 -9.31
CA GLU A 281 10.56 26.01 -10.59
C GLU A 281 9.68 26.99 -11.38
N LYS A 282 8.36 26.90 -11.23
CA LYS A 282 7.39 27.77 -11.92
C LYS A 282 7.08 29.05 -11.15
N SER A 283 7.35 29.09 -9.84
CA SER A 283 7.09 30.24 -8.99
C SER A 283 7.95 30.24 -7.74
N TRP A 284 8.83 31.24 -7.62
CA TRP A 284 9.66 31.44 -6.43
C TRP A 284 8.83 31.61 -5.13
N LEU A 285 7.68 32.29 -5.21
CA LEU A 285 6.77 32.44 -4.06
C LEU A 285 6.25 31.08 -3.58
N VAL A 286 5.92 30.17 -4.50
CA VAL A 286 5.50 28.80 -4.14
C VAL A 286 6.67 28.02 -3.53
N GLY A 287 7.89 28.21 -4.06
CA GLY A 287 9.09 27.59 -3.50
C GLY A 287 9.41 28.00 -2.06
N THR A 288 9.15 29.26 -1.69
CA THR A 288 9.33 29.70 -0.29
C THR A 288 8.29 29.12 0.67
N VAL A 289 7.07 28.90 0.20
CA VAL A 289 5.95 28.35 0.98
C VAL A 289 6.02 26.83 1.12
N LEU A 290 6.55 26.12 0.13
CA LEU A 290 6.64 24.65 0.07
C LEU A 290 7.99 24.10 0.54
N ARG A 291 8.64 24.74 1.51
CA ARG A 291 9.88 24.20 2.08
C ARG A 291 9.66 22.80 2.64
N GLN A 292 10.50 21.87 2.20
CA GLN A 292 10.42 20.48 2.61
C GLN A 292 11.25 20.23 3.88
N PRO A 293 10.78 19.38 4.81
CA PRO A 293 11.50 19.09 6.04
C PRO A 293 12.75 18.24 5.81
N HIS A 294 12.76 17.45 4.73
CA HIS A 294 13.84 16.52 4.39
C HIS A 294 14.36 16.78 2.98
N SER A 295 15.64 16.54 2.74
CA SER A 295 16.20 16.60 1.38
C SER A 295 15.77 15.39 0.56
N LEU A 296 15.74 15.52 -0.78
CA LEU A 296 15.44 14.38 -1.66
C LEU A 296 16.46 13.25 -1.46
N HIS A 297 17.75 13.59 -1.24
CA HIS A 297 18.81 12.61 -0.98
C HIS A 297 18.56 11.83 0.31
N ASP A 298 18.25 12.52 1.41
CA ASP A 298 17.97 11.86 2.71
C ASP A 298 16.75 10.94 2.63
N LEU A 299 15.70 11.33 1.90
CA LEU A 299 14.51 10.52 1.70
C LEU A 299 14.80 9.24 0.91
N VAL A 300 15.57 9.35 -0.18
CA VAL A 300 15.99 8.20 -0.99
C VAL A 300 16.92 7.27 -0.19
N ALA A 301 17.84 7.84 0.58
CA ALA A 301 18.73 7.08 1.46
C ALA A 301 17.96 6.39 2.60
N ALA A 302 17.00 7.06 3.23
CA ALA A 302 16.14 6.49 4.27
C ALA A 302 15.33 5.28 3.76
N ILE A 303 14.70 5.42 2.59
CA ILE A 303 13.98 4.31 1.93
C ILE A 303 14.91 3.12 1.70
N THR A 304 16.15 3.39 1.25
CA THR A 304 17.15 2.35 0.96
C THR A 304 17.55 1.59 2.22
N ILE A 305 17.90 2.29 3.30
CA ILE A 305 18.30 1.70 4.60
C ILE A 305 17.19 0.83 5.17
N ILE A 306 15.96 1.37 5.24
CA ILE A 306 14.82 0.62 5.78
C ILE A 306 14.56 -0.63 4.94
N SER A 307 14.53 -0.46 3.61
CA SER A 307 14.23 -1.55 2.69
C SER A 307 15.27 -2.67 2.79
N GLU A 308 16.56 -2.36 2.92
CA GLU A 308 17.60 -3.36 3.07
C GLU A 308 17.39 -4.27 4.29
N ARG A 309 17.13 -3.68 5.46
CA ARG A 309 16.84 -4.45 6.67
C ARG A 309 15.54 -5.23 6.54
N HIS A 310 14.49 -4.59 6.01
CA HIS A 310 13.15 -5.15 5.93
C HIS A 310 13.09 -6.34 4.97
N ILE A 311 13.72 -6.25 3.79
CA ILE A 311 13.79 -7.37 2.82
C ILE A 311 14.65 -8.53 3.35
N SER A 312 15.64 -8.23 4.21
CA SER A 312 16.50 -9.25 4.81
C SER A 312 15.81 -10.07 5.89
N ASP A 313 14.71 -9.57 6.45
CA ASP A 313 14.02 -10.27 7.52
C ASP A 313 13.19 -11.46 7.01
N ALA A 314 13.28 -12.58 7.70
CA ALA A 314 12.57 -13.80 7.33
C ALA A 314 11.05 -13.63 7.49
N ASN A 315 10.60 -12.80 8.43
CA ASN A 315 9.18 -12.63 8.72
C ASN A 315 8.48 -11.59 7.83
N THR A 316 9.22 -10.93 6.92
CA THR A 316 8.60 -9.95 6.02
C THR A 316 7.64 -10.62 5.04
N GLU A 317 6.38 -10.25 5.13
CA GLU A 317 5.30 -10.82 4.34
C GLU A 317 5.09 -10.14 2.98
N MET A 318 4.29 -10.79 2.13
CA MET A 318 4.04 -10.38 0.75
C MET A 318 3.59 -8.92 0.60
N VAL A 319 2.68 -8.42 1.46
CA VAL A 319 2.19 -7.02 1.34
C VAL A 319 3.29 -6.05 1.75
N SER A 320 4.02 -6.33 2.82
CA SER A 320 5.14 -5.50 3.22
C SER A 320 6.26 -5.48 2.18
N MET A 321 6.48 -6.59 1.47
CA MET A 321 7.34 -6.61 0.29
C MET A 321 6.80 -5.75 -0.87
N MET A 322 5.49 -5.76 -1.13
CA MET A 322 4.88 -4.89 -2.15
C MET A 322 4.99 -3.41 -1.79
N VAL A 323 4.70 -3.06 -0.53
CA VAL A 323 4.83 -1.69 0.01
C VAL A 323 6.28 -1.22 -0.07
N THR A 324 7.23 -2.05 0.35
CA THR A 324 8.67 -1.75 0.24
C THR A 324 9.11 -1.60 -1.22
N GLY A 325 8.63 -2.47 -2.10
CA GLY A 325 8.90 -2.39 -3.53
C GLY A 325 8.34 -1.13 -4.17
N PHE A 326 7.18 -0.66 -3.69
CA PHE A 326 6.61 0.62 -4.09
C PHE A 326 7.52 1.79 -3.66
N SER A 327 7.92 1.88 -2.40
CA SER A 327 8.81 2.94 -1.90
C SER A 327 10.13 2.99 -2.69
N LEU A 328 10.72 1.81 -2.98
CA LEU A 328 11.93 1.72 -3.80
C LEU A 328 11.72 2.17 -5.25
N ARG A 329 10.54 1.96 -5.84
CA ARG A 329 10.24 2.46 -7.20
C ARG A 329 10.06 3.98 -7.22
N VAL A 330 9.45 4.56 -6.19
CA VAL A 330 9.41 6.03 -6.02
C VAL A 330 10.83 6.57 -5.93
N ALA A 331 11.67 5.97 -5.09
CA ALA A 331 13.08 6.33 -4.96
C ALA A 331 13.84 6.19 -6.29
N GLN A 332 13.64 5.09 -7.02
CA GLN A 332 14.21 4.87 -8.35
C GLN A 332 13.76 5.92 -9.38
N SER A 333 12.54 6.45 -9.28
CA SER A 333 12.03 7.46 -10.21
C SER A 333 12.50 8.89 -9.90
N THR A 334 13.28 9.09 -8.82
CA THR A 334 13.76 10.41 -8.37
C THR A 334 15.10 10.73 -9.04
N GLU A 335 15.05 11.10 -10.32
CA GLU A 335 16.24 11.42 -11.14
C GLU A 335 16.98 12.69 -10.67
N GLU A 336 16.31 13.52 -9.86
CA GLU A 336 16.88 14.72 -9.24
C GLU A 336 18.05 14.39 -8.29
N VAL A 337 18.13 13.15 -7.79
CA VAL A 337 19.21 12.67 -6.92
C VAL A 337 20.31 12.02 -7.76
N GLN A 338 21.41 12.73 -7.97
CA GLN A 338 22.57 12.28 -8.74
C GLN A 338 23.58 11.48 -7.89
N ASP A 339 23.13 10.36 -7.31
CA ASP A 339 23.96 9.45 -6.53
C ASP A 339 23.98 8.03 -7.16
N PRO A 340 25.01 7.71 -7.96
CA PRO A 340 25.09 6.42 -8.65
C PRO A 340 25.17 5.22 -7.70
N VAL A 341 25.76 5.38 -6.51
CA VAL A 341 25.90 4.31 -5.52
C VAL A 341 24.54 3.97 -4.95
N LEU A 342 23.79 5.01 -4.55
CA LEU A 342 22.44 4.87 -4.02
C LEU A 342 21.50 4.25 -5.06
N PHE A 343 21.58 4.69 -6.32
CA PHE A 343 20.78 4.12 -7.40
C PHE A 343 21.09 2.65 -7.66
N GLN A 344 22.37 2.28 -7.63
CA GLN A 344 22.77 0.88 -7.76
C GLN A 344 22.24 0.03 -6.59
N SER A 345 22.27 0.56 -5.36
CA SER A 345 21.68 -0.11 -4.19
C SER A 345 20.18 -0.33 -4.35
N ILE A 346 19.43 0.68 -4.80
CA ILE A 346 17.99 0.56 -5.07
C ILE A 346 17.71 -0.54 -6.11
N GLN A 347 18.47 -0.58 -7.21
CA GLN A 347 18.33 -1.61 -8.23
C GLN A 347 18.58 -3.02 -7.67
N LYS A 348 19.62 -3.19 -6.84
CA LYS A 348 19.91 -4.46 -6.16
C LYS A 348 18.77 -4.87 -5.23
N LEU A 349 18.20 -3.93 -4.47
CA LEU A 349 17.09 -4.20 -3.56
C LEU A 349 15.81 -4.58 -4.30
N LEU A 350 15.47 -3.90 -5.40
CA LEU A 350 14.34 -4.26 -6.26
C LEU A 350 14.51 -5.67 -6.86
N ALA A 351 15.72 -6.00 -7.33
CA ALA A 351 16.02 -7.35 -7.80
C ALA A 351 15.92 -8.40 -6.67
N ARG A 352 16.28 -8.03 -5.44
CA ARG A 352 16.13 -8.89 -4.26
C ARG A 352 14.68 -9.10 -3.89
N ILE A 353 13.82 -8.07 -3.94
CA ILE A 353 12.37 -8.21 -3.77
C ILE A 353 11.82 -9.20 -4.79
N ASN A 354 12.13 -9.02 -6.07
CA ASN A 354 11.64 -9.93 -7.12
C ASN A 354 12.12 -11.37 -6.88
N ARG A 355 13.37 -11.55 -6.43
CA ARG A 355 13.90 -12.88 -6.09
C ARG A 355 13.18 -13.50 -4.89
N GLU A 356 12.97 -12.74 -3.82
CA GLU A 356 12.27 -13.23 -2.63
C GLU A 356 10.79 -13.49 -2.91
N MET A 357 10.14 -12.66 -3.75
CA MET A 357 8.77 -12.90 -4.22
C MET A 357 8.69 -14.17 -5.08
N GLY A 358 9.67 -14.38 -5.96
CA GLY A 358 9.81 -15.61 -6.75
C GLY A 358 10.11 -16.83 -5.87
N ARG A 359 10.94 -16.69 -4.83
CA ARG A 359 11.34 -17.78 -3.94
C ARG A 359 10.22 -18.18 -2.99
N ARG A 360 9.52 -17.21 -2.39
CA ARG A 360 8.52 -17.44 -1.33
C ARG A 360 7.11 -17.67 -1.89
N TYR A 361 6.80 -17.07 -3.04
CA TYR A 361 5.44 -17.05 -3.59
C TYR A 361 5.39 -17.47 -5.08
N ASN A 362 6.55 -17.76 -5.69
CA ASN A 362 6.68 -18.04 -7.14
C ASN A 362 6.08 -16.95 -8.03
N ILE A 363 6.21 -15.71 -7.58
CA ILE A 363 5.79 -14.50 -8.30
C ILE A 363 7.02 -13.89 -8.96
N ASN A 364 7.09 -13.94 -10.29
CA ASN A 364 8.18 -13.33 -11.03
C ASN A 364 7.71 -12.06 -11.72
N TYR A 365 7.91 -10.91 -11.06
CA TYR A 365 7.67 -9.62 -11.71
C TYR A 365 8.76 -9.36 -12.76
N SER A 366 8.53 -9.84 -13.98
CA SER A 366 9.33 -9.44 -15.13
C SER A 366 9.12 -7.94 -15.32
N VAL A 367 10.17 -7.13 -15.17
CA VAL A 367 10.12 -5.69 -15.39
C VAL A 367 9.75 -5.44 -16.86
N PRO A 368 8.53 -4.99 -17.20
CA PRO A 368 8.27 -4.49 -18.53
C PRO A 368 9.03 -3.17 -18.65
N LYS A 369 9.88 -3.05 -19.68
CA LYS A 369 10.70 -1.85 -19.93
C LYS A 369 9.87 -0.56 -20.02
N ASP A 370 8.56 -0.66 -20.26
CA ASP A 370 7.66 0.49 -20.50
C ASP A 370 6.84 0.95 -19.28
N THR A 371 6.91 0.28 -18.13
CA THR A 371 6.18 0.70 -16.90
C THR A 371 7.03 1.49 -15.90
N GLN A 372 8.22 1.95 -16.31
CA GLN A 372 9.15 2.68 -15.42
C GLN A 372 8.69 4.09 -15.04
N ARG A 373 7.57 4.59 -15.55
CA ARG A 373 7.16 5.96 -15.33
C ARG A 373 5.99 6.06 -14.35
N ILE A 374 6.30 5.93 -13.07
CA ILE A 374 5.62 6.79 -12.10
C ILE A 374 6.25 8.18 -12.29
N GLU A 375 5.90 8.86 -13.39
CA GLU A 375 6.19 10.29 -13.55
C GLU A 375 5.45 11.01 -12.41
N VAL A 376 6.17 11.67 -11.52
CA VAL A 376 5.56 12.58 -10.54
C VAL A 376 5.50 13.97 -11.17
#